data_AF-A0AAD5M6R5-F1
#
_entry.id   AF-A0AAD5M6R5-F1
#
_cell.length_a   1.000
_cell.length_b   1.000
_cell.length_c   1.000
_cell.angle_alpha   90.00
_cell.angle_beta   90.00
_cell.angle_gamma   90.00
#
_symmetry.space_group_name_H-M   'P 1'
#
loop_
_entity.id
_entity.type
_entity.pdbx_description
1 polymer ?
#
loop_
_entity_poly.entity_id
_entity_poly.type
_entity_poly.pdbx_seq_one_letter_code
_entity_poly.pdbx_strand_id
1 'polypeptide(L)' 'MIIPFLDCQIGHVTMSEEAEKLPLTLQRATSLIKDAFRTAAEREISTGDKIHLVIAEKGKPIQQTYIPLRED' A
#
# COMPACT_ATOMS: atom_id res chain seq x y z
N MET A 1 -10.57 -5.37 -1.23
CA MET A 1 -9.66 -6.57 -1.17
C MET A 1 -8.28 -6.30 -0.55
N ILE A 2 -8.06 -5.16 0.12
CA ILE A 2 -6.72 -4.72 0.51
C ILE A 2 -6.17 -5.47 1.74
N ILE A 3 -7.02 -5.82 2.70
CA ILE A 3 -6.60 -6.39 3.99
C ILE A 3 -5.80 -7.70 3.85
N PRO A 4 -6.29 -8.74 3.13
CA PRO A 4 -5.54 -9.99 3.02
C PRO A 4 -4.19 -9.84 2.29
N PHE A 5 -4.10 -8.88 1.36
CA PHE A 5 -2.85 -8.58 0.67
C PHE A 5 -1.82 -8.01 1.65
N LEU A 6 -2.21 -7.08 2.53
CA LEU A 6 -1.33 -6.52 3.54
C LEU A 6 -0.94 -7.54 4.60
N ASP A 7 -1.85 -8.44 4.99
CA ASP A 7 -1.54 -9.53 5.94
C ASP A 7 -0.43 -10.45 5.40
N CYS A 8 -0.47 -10.77 4.10
CA CYS A 8 0.58 -11.57 3.47
C CYS A 8 1.90 -10.79 3.31
N GLN A 9 1.85 -9.52 2.88
CA GLN A 9 3.05 -8.75 2.54
C GLN A 9 3.77 -8.15 3.75
N ILE A 10 3.05 -7.84 4.82
CA ILE A 10 3.57 -7.18 6.03
C ILE A 10 3.52 -8.11 7.22
N GLY A 11 2.38 -8.77 7.43
CA GLY A 11 2.21 -9.75 8.52
C GLY A 11 2.94 -11.07 8.24
N HIS A 12 3.28 -11.34 6.99
CA HIS A 12 3.93 -12.58 6.54
C HIS A 12 3.17 -13.85 6.98
N VAL A 13 1.85 -13.76 7.13
CA VAL A 13 1.01 -14.81 7.76
C VAL A 13 0.97 -16.13 6.98
N THR A 14 1.42 -16.12 5.72
CA THR A 14 1.49 -17.29 4.84
C THR A 14 2.91 -17.74 4.52
N MET A 15 3.95 -17.11 5.10
CA MET A 15 5.35 -17.45 4.83
C MET A 15 5.88 -18.45 5.86
N SER A 16 6.84 -19.29 5.47
CA SER A 16 7.56 -20.17 6.40
C SER A 16 8.42 -19.35 7.37
N GLU A 17 8.76 -19.94 8.52
CA GLU A 17 9.61 -19.27 9.53
C GLU A 17 11.02 -18.95 9.00
N GLU A 18 11.50 -19.73 8.04
CA GLU A 18 12.80 -19.59 7.38
C GLU A 18 12.82 -18.48 6.32
N ALA A 19 11.65 -17.94 5.96
CA ALA A 19 11.57 -16.91 4.94
C ALA A 19 12.14 -15.58 5.43
N GLU A 20 12.92 -14.92 4.57
CA GLU A 20 13.50 -13.62 4.87
C GLU A 20 12.41 -12.54 5.00
N LYS A 21 12.27 -11.98 6.21
CA LYS A 21 11.31 -10.92 6.51
C LYS A 21 11.96 -9.56 6.27
N LEU A 22 11.81 -9.05 5.04
CA LEU A 22 12.33 -7.74 4.68
C LEU A 22 11.69 -6.64 5.55
N PRO A 23 12.49 -5.66 6.03
CA PRO A 23 11.97 -4.54 6.79
C PRO A 23 10.98 -3.70 5.96
N LEU A 24 10.02 -3.09 6.65
CA LEU A 24 9.07 -2.16 6.02
C LEU A 24 9.70 -0.77 5.94
N THR A 25 10.40 -0.49 4.84
CA THR A 25 10.90 0.86 4.53
C THR A 25 9.79 1.76 4.00
N LEU A 26 9.96 3.08 4.08
CA LEU A 26 8.98 4.03 3.55
C LEU A 26 8.71 3.82 2.06
N GLN A 27 9.77 3.59 1.27
CA GLN A 27 9.65 3.31 -0.16
C GLN A 27 8.83 2.04 -0.42
N ARG A 28 9.08 0.97 0.35
CA ARG A 28 8.33 -0.28 0.24
C ARG A 28 6.87 -0.10 0.64
N ALA A 29 6.60 0.63 1.73
CA ALA A 29 5.24 0.92 2.17
C ALA A 29 4.45 1.69 1.10
N THR A 30 5.05 2.72 0.51
CA THR A 30 4.42 3.50 -0.57
C THR A 30 4.12 2.65 -1.80
N SER A 31 5.05 1.78 -2.21
CA SER A 31 4.82 0.85 -3.32
C SER A 31 3.69 -0.15 -3.03
N LEU A 32 3.67 -0.75 -1.84
CA LEU A 32 2.63 -1.71 -1.44
C LEU A 32 1.23 -1.08 -1.43
N ILE A 33 1.11 0.15 -0.91
CA ILE A 33 -0.17 0.88 -0.93
C ILE A 33 -0.61 1.15 -2.37
N LYS A 34 0.30 1.61 -3.24
CA LYS A 34 -0.01 1.85 -4.65
C LYS A 34 -0.55 0.60 -5.34
N ASP A 35 0.11 -0.55 -5.14
CA ASP A 35 -0.30 -1.81 -5.76
C ASP A 35 -1.64 -2.30 -5.21
N ALA A 36 -1.84 -2.22 -3.89
CA ALA A 36 -3.08 -2.62 -3.24
C ALA A 36 -4.29 -1.83 -3.76
N PHE A 37 -4.17 -0.50 -3.88
CA PHE A 37 -5.24 0.35 -4.39
C PHE A 37 -5.46 0.19 -5.89
N ARG A 38 -4.40 -0.08 -6.67
CA ARG A 38 -4.56 -0.40 -8.10
C ARG A 38 -5.40 -1.65 -8.30
N THR A 39 -5.11 -2.73 -7.56
CA THR A 39 -5.91 -3.96 -7.64
C THR A 39 -7.33 -3.76 -7.13
N ALA A 40 -7.53 -2.89 -6.12
CA ALA A 40 -8.86 -2.53 -5.67
C ALA A 40 -9.65 -1.78 -6.75
N ALA A 41 -9.06 -0.77 -7.40
CA ALA A 41 -9.70 -0.01 -8.47
C ALA A 41 -10.07 -0.88 -9.69
N GLU A 42 -9.33 -1.95 -9.97
CA GLU A 42 -9.66 -2.87 -11.06
C GLU A 42 -10.87 -3.78 -10.77
N ARG A 43 -11.30 -3.93 -9.50
CA ARG A 43 -12.38 -4.86 -9.11
C ARG A 43 -13.55 -4.22 -8.37
N GLU A 44 -13.35 -3.03 -7.79
CA GLU A 44 -14.36 -2.32 -7.00
C GLU A 44 -14.74 -1.01 -7.71
N ILE A 45 -15.99 -0.91 -8.18
CA ILE A 45 -16.49 0.26 -8.94
C ILE A 45 -16.53 1.57 -8.14
N SER A 46 -16.39 1.50 -6.81
CA SER A 46 -16.39 2.65 -5.92
C SER A 46 -14.99 3.21 -5.65
N THR A 47 -13.96 2.63 -6.24
CA THR A 47 -12.56 3.00 -6.01
C THR A 47 -11.90 3.42 -7.32
N GLY A 48 -11.46 4.68 -7.43
CA GLY A 48 -10.89 5.21 -8.68
C GLY A 48 -10.25 6.60 -8.52
N ASP A 49 -10.03 7.28 -9.65
CA ASP A 49 -9.47 8.63 -9.77
C ASP A 49 -8.05 8.78 -9.23
N LYS A 50 -7.91 9.03 -7.92
CA LYS A 50 -6.63 9.37 -7.28
C LYS A 50 -6.58 8.91 -5.83
N ILE A 51 -5.42 8.44 -5.40
CA ILE A 51 -5.09 8.21 -3.99
C ILE A 51 -4.50 9.49 -3.42
N HIS A 52 -5.06 9.98 -2.31
CA HIS A 52 -4.40 10.97 -1.48
C HIS A 52 -3.55 10.26 -0.42
N LEU A 53 -2.24 10.18 -0.66
CA LEU A 53 -1.29 9.56 0.25
C LEU A 53 -0.72 10.60 1.21
N VAL A 54 -0.91 10.38 2.51
CA VAL A 54 -0.41 11.25 3.58
C VAL A 54 0.62 10.49 4.41
N ILE A 55 1.83 11.04 4.51
CA ILE A 55 2.96 10.44 5.22
C ILE A 55 3.33 11.35 6.38
N ALA A 56 3.24 10.80 7.60
CA ALA A 56 3.64 11.47 8.83
C ALA A 56 4.85 10.76 9.42
N GLU A 57 5.97 11.49 9.50
CA GLU A 57 7.20 11.00 10.12
C GLU A 57 7.54 11.87 11.34
N LYS A 58 8.05 11.26 12.42
CA LYS A 58 8.43 11.97 13.63
C LYS A 58 9.49 13.03 13.31
N GLY A 59 9.22 14.29 13.65
CA GLY A 59 10.15 15.41 13.49
C GLY A 59 10.28 15.95 12.06
N LYS A 60 9.47 15.47 11.11
CA LYS A 60 9.39 16.00 9.75
C LYS A 60 8.01 16.62 9.50
N PRO A 61 7.89 17.58 8.56
CA PRO A 61 6.58 18.05 8.11
C PRO A 61 5.79 16.90 7.47
N ILE A 62 4.46 16.98 7.55
CA ILE A 62 3.55 16.04 6.90
C ILE A 62 3.74 16.17 5.39
N GLN A 63 4.02 15.04 4.73
CA GLN A 63 4.12 14.97 3.28
C GLN A 63 2.80 14.46 2.70
N GLN A 64 2.37 15.05 1.59
CA GLN A 64 1.16 14.66 0.89
C GLN A 64 1.48 14.45 -0.57
N THR A 65 0.93 13.41 -1.18
CA THR A 65 1.13 13.10 -2.59
C THR A 65 -0.15 12.54 -3.17
N TYR A 66 -0.46 12.93 -4.40
CA TYR A 66 -1.59 12.38 -5.14
C TYR A 66 -1.06 11.38 -6.18
N ILE A 67 -1.58 10.16 -6.14
CA ILE A 67 -1.19 9.09 -7.07
C ILE A 67 -2.40 8.81 -7.96
N PRO A 68 -2.30 8.96 -9.29
CA PRO A 68 -3.41 8.63 -10.18
C PRO A 68 -3.70 7.14 -10.15
N LEU A 69 -4.99 6.80 -10.15
CA LEU A 69 -5.52 5.47 -10.37
C LEU A 69 -6.12 5.37 -11.78
N ARG A 70 -6.73 4.23 -12.07
CA ARG A 70 -7.54 4.09 -13.28
C ARG A 70 -8.67 5.13 -13.23
N GLU A 71 -8.76 5.91 -14.31
CA GLU A 71 -9.91 6.74 -14.63
C GLU A 71 -10.78 5.88 -15.56
N ASP A 72 -11.98 5.50 -15.09
CA ASP A 72 -12.97 4.75 -15.86
C ASP A 72 -13.76 5.64 -16.83
#